data_AF-A0A939GDU5-F1
#
_entry.id   AF-A0A939GDU5-F1
#
_cell.length_a   1.000
_cell.length_b   1.000
_cell.length_c   1.000
_cell.angle_alpha   90.00
_cell.angle_beta   90.00
_cell.angle_gamma   90.00
#
_symmetry.space_group_name_H-M   'P 1'
#
loop_
_entity.id
_entity.type
_entity.pdbx_description
1 polymer ?
#
loop_
_entity_poly.entity_id
_entity_poly.type
_entity_poly.pdbx_seq_one_letter_code
_entity_poly.pdbx_strand_id
1 'polypeptide(L)'
;MASQPHTIDPFSSENTGEVKRTYVAGATFGLKEVTYTERNGNALFEGDILLGTDEEMQNVRRHIEDQSVEEAVAISGQSNRWPGGTLIYRIDPGLPNQARVTDAIQAIRANTNLTFRVRTNEANFITFRNSDSCSSAVGMRGGEQFVNLGPGCSTGNAIHEICHAAGLWHEQSREDRDTFVRINWSNIVPALRHNFDQHITDGDDVGRYDYDSIMHYPRNAFAIDTSQDTLTPIPNNGQAIGQRTGLSAGDIRAINMLYPQKAIHGDTSTNGLALVTRGNTVLMGWTGSGNLRLNFMTSADGLTFGNKVTLNDVSPAALGLATFNNQFVVAWIGVGNNQLNIMRSADGQHWGNKVTLGDTSQSAPELAVFNGQLYLTWRGVGNNQLNVMRSSDGVHWGNKVTLGDTTTSGPTLTVLNNQLLLGWRGVGNNQLNVMRSSDGVHWGNKVTLGDTTTAKPFLFTRGNQAYLTWQGVGNALLNILVSTNGANWGSKFTSNETCIDGPVITDLPNFNRLVWGWTGTDAAHHLNTLLFNW
;
A
#
# COMPACT_ATOMS: atom_id res chain seq x y z
N MET A 1 -15.08 -13.41 52.90
CA MET A 1 -15.25 -12.41 51.82
C MET A 1 -14.01 -12.50 50.95
N ALA A 2 -14.11 -13.12 49.77
CA ALA A 2 -13.03 -13.09 48.80
C ALA A 2 -13.09 -11.72 48.10
N SER A 3 -12.04 -10.92 48.21
CA SER A 3 -11.86 -9.69 47.44
C SER A 3 -11.87 -10.06 45.95
N GLN A 4 -12.76 -9.45 45.18
CA GLN A 4 -12.68 -9.52 43.72
C GLN A 4 -11.33 -8.95 43.29
N PRO A 5 -10.60 -9.59 42.35
CA PRO A 5 -9.41 -8.96 41.79
C PRO A 5 -9.85 -7.66 41.10
N HIS A 6 -9.27 -6.54 41.51
CA HIS A 6 -9.50 -5.24 40.87
C HIS A 6 -9.06 -5.33 39.41
N THR A 7 -10.03 -5.44 38.50
CA THR A 7 -9.82 -5.31 37.06
C THR A 7 -9.58 -3.83 36.78
N ILE A 8 -8.35 -3.48 36.41
CA ILE A 8 -7.98 -2.09 36.11
C ILE A 8 -8.24 -1.85 34.62
N ASP A 9 -9.26 -1.03 34.33
CA ASP A 9 -9.51 -0.48 33.00
C ASP A 9 -8.24 0.24 32.49
N PRO A 10 -7.71 -0.07 31.28
CA PRO A 10 -6.53 0.61 30.73
C PRO A 10 -6.71 2.13 30.66
N PHE A 11 -7.95 2.62 30.57
CA PHE A 11 -8.28 4.04 30.52
C PHE A 11 -8.63 4.66 31.89
N SER A 12 -8.40 3.94 32.98
CA SER A 12 -8.72 4.37 34.35
C SER A 12 -7.90 5.59 34.80
N SER A 13 -8.54 6.45 35.60
CA SER A 13 -7.88 7.53 36.34
C SER A 13 -6.93 7.03 37.44
N GLU A 14 -7.07 5.77 37.86
CA GLU A 14 -6.21 5.10 38.86
C GLU A 14 -4.91 4.56 38.23
N ASN A 15 -4.75 4.67 36.91
CA ASN A 15 -3.58 4.23 36.17
C ASN A 15 -2.41 5.25 36.34
N THR A 16 -2.17 5.73 37.57
CA THR A 16 -1.21 6.80 37.91
C THR A 16 0.18 6.26 38.26
N GLY A 17 0.78 5.52 37.33
CA GLY A 17 2.19 5.13 37.47
C GLY A 17 3.14 6.32 37.43
N GLU A 18 4.41 6.10 37.73
CA GLU A 18 5.42 7.15 37.60
C GLU A 18 5.54 7.58 36.13
N VAL A 19 5.33 8.87 35.88
CA VAL A 19 5.47 9.45 34.54
C VAL A 19 6.93 9.68 34.25
N LYS A 20 7.44 8.99 33.23
CA LYS A 20 8.84 9.03 32.84
C LYS A 20 8.97 9.40 31.37
N ARG A 21 10.19 9.73 30.98
CA ARG A 21 10.54 9.99 29.58
C ARG A 21 11.58 8.99 29.13
N THR A 22 11.54 8.71 27.84
CA THR A 22 12.61 8.01 27.14
C THR A 22 12.67 8.52 25.71
N TYR A 23 13.65 8.06 24.95
CA TYR A 23 13.69 8.30 23.53
C TYR A 23 13.29 7.04 22.80
N VAL A 24 12.36 7.18 21.87
CA VAL A 24 12.05 6.16 20.88
C VAL A 24 12.54 6.67 19.54
N ALA A 25 13.30 5.85 18.84
CA ALA A 25 13.50 6.04 17.42
C ALA A 25 12.44 5.19 16.72
N GLY A 26 11.64 5.84 15.90
CA GLY A 26 10.94 5.13 14.84
C GLY A 26 11.72 5.27 13.55
N ALA A 27 11.01 5.05 12.48
CA ALA A 27 11.62 4.97 11.18
C ALA A 27 11.11 5.99 10.17
N THR A 28 9.90 6.46 10.43
CA THR A 28 9.23 7.58 9.78
C THR A 28 9.61 8.90 10.46
N PHE A 29 10.26 8.83 11.63
CA PHE A 29 10.70 9.95 12.44
C PHE A 29 12.03 9.58 13.10
N GLY A 30 12.88 10.60 13.32
CA GLY A 30 14.15 10.41 14.02
C GLY A 30 13.96 10.04 15.48
N LEU A 31 15.04 10.19 16.26
CA LEU A 31 14.97 10.04 17.70
C LEU A 31 13.96 11.06 18.29
N LYS A 32 12.90 10.56 18.92
CA LYS A 32 11.84 11.36 19.52
C LYS A 32 11.76 11.05 21.00
N GLU A 33 11.79 12.09 21.81
CA GLU A 33 11.46 11.96 23.22
C GLU A 33 9.97 11.65 23.33
N VAL A 34 9.63 10.60 24.07
CA VAL A 34 8.24 10.25 24.40
C VAL A 34 8.08 10.16 25.90
N THR A 35 6.87 10.47 26.35
CA THR A 35 6.46 10.33 27.74
C THR A 35 5.67 9.04 27.88
N TYR A 36 5.96 8.26 28.91
CA TYR A 36 5.29 7.00 29.20
C TYR A 36 4.97 6.88 30.69
N THR A 37 4.08 5.94 31.02
CA THR A 37 3.75 5.59 32.40
C THR A 37 4.34 4.23 32.74
N GLU A 38 5.10 4.14 33.85
CA GLU A 38 5.60 2.85 34.35
C GLU A 38 4.48 2.09 35.07
N ARG A 39 4.31 0.81 34.73
CA ARG A 39 3.34 -0.06 35.39
C ARG A 39 3.85 -1.49 35.48
N ASN A 40 4.03 -1.97 36.72
CA ASN A 40 4.50 -3.32 37.02
C ASN A 40 5.80 -3.67 36.27
N GLY A 41 6.73 -2.72 36.22
CA GLY A 41 8.02 -2.84 35.53
C GLY A 41 7.96 -2.64 34.02
N ASN A 42 6.81 -2.32 33.44
CA ASN A 42 6.65 -2.07 32.00
C ASN A 42 6.46 -0.58 31.69
N ALA A 43 7.01 -0.13 30.57
CA ALA A 43 6.81 1.21 30.04
C ALA A 43 5.64 1.23 29.06
N LEU A 44 4.54 1.90 29.44
CA LEU A 44 3.32 2.01 28.64
C LEU A 44 3.18 3.43 28.06
N PHE A 45 3.21 3.51 26.73
CA PHE A 45 2.90 4.69 25.94
C PHE A 45 1.43 4.65 25.53
N GLU A 46 0.74 5.79 25.49
CA GLU A 46 -0.71 5.85 25.17
C GLU A 46 -1.56 4.85 25.99
N GLY A 47 -1.15 4.54 27.22
CA GLY A 47 -1.89 3.67 28.14
C GLY A 47 -1.79 2.15 27.89
N ASP A 48 -1.65 1.67 26.66
CA ASP A 48 -1.59 0.23 26.32
C ASP A 48 -0.55 -0.15 25.24
N ILE A 49 0.27 0.81 24.78
CA ILE A 49 1.39 0.52 23.87
C ILE A 49 2.64 0.17 24.67
N LEU A 50 3.09 -1.07 24.58
CA LEU A 50 4.27 -1.58 25.27
C LEU A 50 5.56 -1.15 24.54
N LEU A 51 6.35 -0.27 25.16
CA LEU A 51 7.67 0.13 24.66
C LEU A 51 8.79 -0.86 25.03
N GLY A 52 8.63 -1.52 26.18
CA GLY A 52 9.61 -2.41 26.79
C GLY A 52 9.47 -2.40 28.31
N THR A 53 10.46 -2.92 29.02
CA THR A 53 10.54 -2.73 30.49
C THR A 53 10.95 -1.30 30.83
N ASP A 54 10.55 -0.82 32.00
CA ASP A 54 10.96 0.49 32.50
C ASP A 54 12.49 0.61 32.60
N GLU A 55 13.16 -0.45 33.05
CA GLU A 55 14.62 -0.51 33.16
C GLU A 55 15.30 -0.34 31.79
N GLU A 56 14.83 -1.05 30.76
CA GLU A 56 15.31 -0.90 29.38
C GLU A 56 15.12 0.54 28.89
N MET A 57 13.94 1.13 29.10
CA MET A 57 13.66 2.49 28.63
C MET A 57 14.49 3.54 29.36
N GLN A 58 14.77 3.35 30.66
CA GLN A 58 15.68 4.21 31.40
C GLN A 58 17.15 4.02 31.00
N ASN A 59 17.56 2.81 30.60
CA ASN A 59 18.89 2.55 30.03
C ASN A 59 19.07 3.27 28.69
N VAL A 60 18.07 3.19 27.79
CA VAL A 60 18.08 3.90 26.50
C VAL A 60 18.27 5.40 26.70
N ARG A 61 17.49 5.99 27.61
CA ARG A 61 17.59 7.41 27.93
C ARG A 61 18.99 7.79 28.43
N ARG A 62 19.52 7.07 29.42
CA ARG A 62 20.87 7.33 29.96
C ARG A 62 21.94 7.25 28.89
N HIS A 63 21.86 6.26 28.00
CA HIS A 63 22.83 6.09 26.92
C HIS A 63 22.82 7.26 25.94
N ILE A 64 21.64 7.75 25.58
CA ILE A 64 21.45 8.85 24.64
C ILE A 64 21.83 10.20 25.26
N GLU A 65 21.52 10.42 26.53
CA GLU A 65 21.83 11.68 27.21
C GLU A 65 23.33 11.80 27.58
N ASP A 66 24.06 10.68 27.71
CA ASP A 66 25.51 10.65 28.05
C ASP A 66 26.43 10.73 26.81
N GLN A 67 25.90 10.46 25.60
CA GLN A 67 26.63 10.63 24.35
C GLN A 67 26.11 11.87 23.60
N SER A 68 26.98 12.83 23.28
CA SER A 68 26.65 13.89 22.34
C SER A 68 26.35 13.27 20.96
N VAL A 69 25.05 13.19 20.67
CA VAL A 69 24.34 12.50 19.59
C VAL A 69 25.12 12.35 18.27
N GLU A 70 25.70 11.17 18.05
CA GLU A 70 25.78 10.48 16.75
C GLU A 70 25.75 8.96 17.03
N GLU A 71 24.97 8.21 16.26
CA GLU A 71 24.78 6.75 16.36
C GLU A 71 23.66 6.22 17.30
N ALA A 72 22.43 6.66 17.07
CA ALA A 72 21.28 5.77 17.31
C ALA A 72 20.98 5.00 16.02
N VAL A 73 21.12 3.67 16.09
CA VAL A 73 20.89 2.73 14.97
C VAL A 73 19.45 2.86 14.48
N ALA A 74 19.30 3.33 13.23
CA ALA A 74 18.04 3.49 12.54
C ALA A 74 17.48 2.13 12.09
N ILE A 75 16.24 1.82 12.45
CA ILE A 75 15.50 0.65 11.96
C ILE A 75 14.22 1.16 11.27
N SER A 76 13.99 0.73 10.03
CA SER A 76 13.03 1.33 9.08
C SER A 76 11.56 0.93 9.31
N GLY A 77 10.58 1.73 8.84
CA GLY A 77 9.18 1.67 9.32
C GLY A 77 8.38 0.59 8.66
N GLN A 78 8.96 0.09 7.56
CA GLN A 78 8.52 -1.07 6.84
C GLN A 78 9.10 -2.37 7.43
N SER A 79 10.18 -2.31 8.23
CA SER A 79 10.77 -3.48 8.91
C SER A 79 10.01 -3.92 10.16
N ASN A 80 9.04 -3.12 10.62
CA ASN A 80 8.12 -3.47 11.71
C ASN A 80 6.84 -4.18 11.22
N ARG A 81 6.72 -4.54 9.93
CA ARG A 81 5.59 -5.33 9.45
C ARG A 81 5.93 -6.82 9.51
N TRP A 82 4.95 -7.64 9.88
CA TRP A 82 5.06 -9.10 9.78
C TRP A 82 5.33 -9.54 8.33
N PRO A 83 6.44 -10.24 8.04
CA PRO A 83 6.76 -10.68 6.69
C PRO A 83 5.63 -11.50 6.06
N GLY A 84 5.27 -11.16 4.83
CA GLY A 84 4.17 -11.81 4.10
C GLY A 84 2.79 -11.67 4.74
N GLY A 85 2.61 -10.73 5.68
CA GLY A 85 1.36 -10.59 6.42
C GLY A 85 1.01 -11.83 7.24
N THR A 86 2.02 -12.59 7.69
CA THR A 86 1.82 -13.75 8.56
C THR A 86 2.30 -13.44 9.97
N LEU A 87 1.35 -13.32 10.89
CA LEU A 87 1.63 -13.14 12.30
C LEU A 87 1.86 -14.51 12.96
N ILE A 88 3.09 -14.77 13.40
CA ILE A 88 3.45 -16.01 14.09
C ILE A 88 3.11 -15.86 15.58
N TYR A 89 2.39 -16.81 16.16
CA TYR A 89 1.94 -16.69 17.55
C TYR A 89 2.05 -17.97 18.38
N ARG A 90 2.13 -17.78 19.69
CA ARG A 90 1.95 -18.80 20.72
C ARG A 90 0.93 -18.30 21.75
N ILE A 91 0.15 -19.20 22.32
CA ILE A 91 -0.67 -18.92 23.50
C ILE A 91 0.03 -19.56 24.71
N ASP A 92 0.34 -18.76 25.72
CA ASP A 92 0.89 -19.28 26.97
C ASP A 92 -0.15 -20.21 27.63
N PRO A 93 0.20 -21.46 27.99
CA PRO A 93 -0.72 -22.37 28.68
C PRO A 93 -1.31 -21.79 29.98
N GLY A 94 -0.59 -20.87 30.64
CA GLY A 94 -1.03 -20.18 31.85
C GLY A 94 -2.03 -19.04 31.61
N LEU A 95 -2.33 -18.68 30.36
CA LEU A 95 -3.32 -17.64 30.04
C LEU A 95 -4.75 -18.14 30.34
N PRO A 96 -5.51 -17.46 31.23
CA PRO A 96 -6.92 -17.74 31.42
C PRO A 96 -7.75 -17.36 30.20
N ASN A 97 -8.83 -18.11 29.94
CA ASN A 97 -9.76 -17.87 28.84
C ASN A 97 -9.06 -17.74 27.47
N GLN A 98 -8.31 -18.77 27.05
CA GLN A 98 -7.61 -18.76 25.75
C GLN A 98 -8.56 -18.65 24.55
N ALA A 99 -9.86 -18.97 24.71
CA ALA A 99 -10.87 -18.86 23.66
C ALA A 99 -10.98 -17.43 23.12
N ARG A 100 -10.83 -16.40 23.96
CA ARG A 100 -10.85 -14.99 23.50
C ARG A 100 -9.77 -14.67 22.46
N VAL A 101 -8.62 -15.34 22.55
CA VAL A 101 -7.52 -15.19 21.58
C VAL A 101 -7.87 -15.89 20.28
N THR A 102 -8.36 -17.13 20.33
CA THR A 102 -8.74 -17.87 19.12
C THR A 102 -9.88 -17.19 18.37
N ASP A 103 -10.87 -16.64 19.09
CA ASP A 103 -12.00 -15.91 18.52
C ASP A 103 -11.54 -14.59 17.87
N ALA A 104 -10.64 -13.85 18.53
CA ALA A 104 -10.06 -12.62 17.97
C ALA A 104 -9.27 -12.91 16.68
N ILE A 105 -8.42 -13.95 16.68
CA ILE A 105 -7.68 -14.39 15.48
C ILE A 105 -8.66 -14.77 14.37
N GLN A 106 -9.76 -15.46 14.68
CA GLN A 106 -10.76 -15.83 13.69
C GLN A 106 -11.47 -14.61 13.11
N ALA A 107 -11.87 -13.64 13.94
CA ALA A 107 -12.47 -12.38 13.50
C ALA A 107 -11.55 -11.60 12.56
N ILE A 108 -10.25 -11.50 12.86
CA ILE A 108 -9.29 -10.77 12.01
C ILE A 108 -9.04 -11.52 10.70
N ARG A 109 -8.86 -12.85 10.74
CA ARG A 109 -8.70 -13.68 9.53
C ARG A 109 -9.90 -13.62 8.59
N ALA A 110 -11.12 -13.52 9.13
CA ALA A 110 -12.33 -13.48 8.32
C ALA A 110 -12.52 -12.16 7.58
N ASN A 111 -11.92 -11.07 8.06
CA ASN A 111 -12.16 -9.72 7.57
C ASN A 111 -10.95 -9.07 6.89
N THR A 112 -9.75 -9.60 7.11
CA THR A 112 -8.49 -9.00 6.64
C THR A 112 -7.60 -9.98 5.91
N ASN A 113 -6.56 -9.46 5.27
CA ASN A 113 -5.52 -10.21 4.60
C ASN A 113 -4.45 -10.76 5.56
N LEU A 114 -4.53 -10.42 6.85
CA LEU A 114 -3.57 -10.89 7.84
C LEU A 114 -3.81 -12.38 8.10
N THR A 115 -2.75 -13.16 7.95
CA THR A 115 -2.74 -14.60 8.24
C THR A 115 -2.04 -14.85 9.57
N PHE A 116 -2.30 -16.01 10.17
CA PHE A 116 -1.71 -16.36 11.46
C PHE A 116 -1.16 -17.77 11.39
N ARG A 117 -0.05 -18.05 12.08
CA ARG A 117 0.49 -19.40 12.20
C ARG A 117 0.92 -19.65 13.64
N VAL A 118 0.58 -20.83 14.16
CA VAL A 118 1.10 -21.26 15.46
C VAL A 118 2.60 -21.46 15.31
N ARG A 119 3.36 -20.88 16.23
CA ARG A 119 4.81 -20.96 16.25
C ARG A 119 5.29 -22.41 16.33
N THR A 120 6.34 -22.71 15.58
CA THR A 120 7.19 -23.88 15.76
C THR A 120 8.58 -23.45 16.23
N ASN A 121 9.40 -22.90 15.34
CA ASN A 121 10.80 -22.54 15.57
C ASN A 121 11.15 -21.13 15.08
N GLU A 122 10.16 -20.33 14.68
CA GLU A 122 10.39 -18.99 14.17
C GLU A 122 10.98 -18.07 15.25
N ALA A 123 11.94 -17.24 14.85
CA ALA A 123 12.64 -16.31 15.75
C ALA A 123 11.73 -15.13 16.16
N ASN A 124 10.93 -14.61 15.23
CA ASN A 124 10.03 -13.48 15.47
C ASN A 124 8.60 -13.99 15.62
N PHE A 125 7.97 -13.71 16.77
CA PHE A 125 6.61 -14.17 17.06
C PHE A 125 6.02 -13.42 18.25
N ILE A 126 4.69 -13.45 18.39
CA ILE A 126 4.01 -12.96 19.58
C ILE A 126 3.68 -14.12 20.54
N THR A 127 3.73 -13.86 21.84
CA THR A 127 3.14 -14.73 22.86
C THR A 127 1.98 -14.00 23.55
N PHE A 128 0.79 -14.57 23.47
CA PHE A 128 -0.35 -14.15 24.29
C PHE A 128 -0.15 -14.69 25.71
N ARG A 129 -0.06 -13.81 26.72
CA ARG A 129 0.22 -14.20 28.11
C ARG A 129 -0.66 -13.47 29.12
N ASN A 130 -0.79 -14.06 30.30
CA ASN A 130 -1.54 -13.46 31.39
C ASN A 130 -0.82 -12.21 31.93
N SER A 131 -1.57 -11.16 32.27
CA SER A 131 -1.07 -9.90 32.83
C SER A 131 -2.17 -9.22 33.66
N ASP A 132 -1.93 -8.01 34.15
CA ASP A 132 -2.92 -7.21 34.88
C ASP A 132 -3.60 -6.16 33.99
N SER A 133 -3.21 -6.07 32.71
CA SER A 133 -3.71 -5.11 31.72
C SER A 133 -3.79 -5.73 30.32
N CYS A 134 -4.41 -5.01 29.38
CA CYS A 134 -4.35 -5.30 27.95
C CYS A 134 -3.27 -4.40 27.35
N SER A 135 -2.28 -4.97 26.65
CA SER A 135 -1.24 -4.17 26.00
C SER A 135 -0.49 -4.94 24.91
N SER A 136 0.06 -4.21 23.94
CA SER A 136 0.91 -4.77 22.89
C SER A 136 1.92 -3.75 22.37
N ALA A 137 3.00 -4.25 21.75
CA ALA A 137 3.90 -3.41 20.99
C ALA A 137 3.31 -3.15 19.59
N VAL A 138 3.55 -1.95 19.03
CA VAL A 138 3.16 -1.65 17.65
C VAL A 138 4.12 -2.31 16.65
N GLY A 139 3.59 -3.19 15.80
CA GLY A 139 4.34 -3.92 14.77
C GLY A 139 5.24 -5.07 15.30
N MET A 140 6.01 -5.68 14.40
CA MET A 140 7.03 -6.69 14.68
C MET A 140 8.32 -6.04 15.20
N ARG A 141 8.70 -6.32 16.45
CA ARG A 141 9.91 -5.78 17.08
C ARG A 141 11.17 -6.63 16.88
N GLY A 142 10.99 -7.86 16.40
CA GLY A 142 12.05 -8.88 16.35
C GLY A 142 12.13 -9.68 17.65
N GLY A 143 12.44 -10.97 17.55
CA GLY A 143 12.42 -11.89 18.69
C GLY A 143 11.01 -12.22 19.18
N GLU A 144 10.93 -12.74 20.41
CA GLU A 144 9.65 -12.91 21.10
C GLU A 144 9.14 -11.57 21.62
N GLN A 145 7.90 -11.20 21.25
CA GLN A 145 7.19 -10.06 21.83
C GLN A 145 5.88 -10.50 22.46
N PHE A 146 5.31 -9.69 23.35
CA PHE A 146 4.14 -10.09 24.14
C PHE A 146 2.88 -9.33 23.75
N VAL A 147 1.77 -10.07 23.74
CA VAL A 147 0.41 -9.51 23.84
C VAL A 147 -0.09 -9.85 25.24
N ASN A 148 -0.17 -8.84 26.09
CA ASN A 148 -0.58 -8.99 27.48
C ASN A 148 -2.11 -8.95 27.55
N LEU A 149 -2.73 -9.93 28.22
CA LEU A 149 -4.18 -9.97 28.39
C LEU A 149 -4.55 -10.31 29.83
N GLY A 150 -4.97 -9.31 30.59
CA GLY A 150 -5.50 -9.49 31.94
C GLY A 150 -6.95 -9.95 32.03
N PRO A 151 -7.47 -10.19 33.25
CA PRO A 151 -8.80 -10.76 33.46
C PRO A 151 -9.95 -9.96 32.83
N GLY A 152 -9.81 -8.63 32.74
CA GLY A 152 -10.81 -7.74 32.14
C GLY A 152 -10.78 -7.65 30.61
N CYS A 153 -9.74 -8.17 29.95
CA CYS A 153 -9.62 -8.07 28.49
C CYS A 153 -10.65 -8.99 27.80
N SER A 154 -11.57 -8.40 27.07
CA SER A 154 -12.54 -9.11 26.23
C SER A 154 -11.89 -9.65 24.94
N THR A 155 -12.66 -10.40 24.14
CA THR A 155 -12.27 -10.73 22.75
C THR A 155 -12.01 -9.47 21.92
N GLY A 156 -12.80 -8.41 22.10
CA GLY A 156 -12.56 -7.14 21.41
C GLY A 156 -11.27 -6.45 21.83
N ASN A 157 -10.87 -6.54 23.11
CA ASN A 157 -9.55 -6.08 23.53
C ASN A 157 -8.45 -6.91 22.87
N ALA A 158 -8.61 -8.24 22.77
CA ALA A 158 -7.63 -9.06 22.05
C ALA A 158 -7.55 -8.69 20.55
N ILE A 159 -8.66 -8.31 19.89
CA ILE A 159 -8.64 -7.79 18.51
C ILE A 159 -7.83 -6.49 18.46
N HIS A 160 -8.08 -5.55 19.37
CA HIS A 160 -7.36 -4.28 19.48
C HIS A 160 -5.85 -4.49 19.68
N GLU A 161 -5.43 -5.38 20.59
CA GLU A 161 -4.01 -5.68 20.81
C GLU A 161 -3.35 -6.34 19.59
N ILE A 162 -4.09 -7.16 18.83
CA ILE A 162 -3.57 -7.72 17.58
C ILE A 162 -3.44 -6.63 16.52
N CYS A 163 -4.33 -5.63 16.48
CA CYS A 163 -4.21 -4.47 15.60
C CYS A 163 -2.94 -3.66 15.90
N HIS A 164 -2.59 -3.45 17.18
CA HIS A 164 -1.29 -2.90 17.56
C HIS A 164 -0.15 -3.78 17.06
N ALA A 165 -0.15 -5.09 17.35
CA ALA A 165 0.88 -6.01 16.87
C ALA A 165 1.00 -6.02 15.33
N ALA A 166 -0.10 -5.76 14.61
CA ALA A 166 -0.14 -5.62 13.16
C ALA A 166 0.35 -4.25 12.65
N GLY A 167 0.56 -3.27 13.52
CA GLY A 167 1.18 -1.98 13.21
C GLY A 167 0.25 -0.77 13.24
N LEU A 168 -0.95 -0.88 13.82
CA LEU A 168 -1.85 0.27 13.99
C LEU A 168 -1.56 1.01 15.30
N TRP A 169 -1.54 2.34 15.21
CA TRP A 169 -1.60 3.26 16.36
C TRP A 169 -3.07 3.55 16.71
N HIS A 170 -3.29 4.34 17.75
CA HIS A 170 -4.64 4.78 18.08
C HIS A 170 -5.21 5.81 17.10
N GLU A 171 -6.53 5.80 16.92
CA GLU A 171 -7.21 6.71 16.00
C GLU A 171 -7.20 8.17 16.51
N GLN A 172 -7.28 8.40 17.83
CA GLN A 172 -7.28 9.76 18.39
C GLN A 172 -5.91 10.45 18.38
N SER A 173 -4.84 9.74 18.05
CA SER A 173 -3.49 10.30 17.93
C SER A 173 -3.09 10.59 16.47
N ARG A 174 -3.99 10.42 15.49
CA ARG A 174 -3.79 10.87 14.10
C ARG A 174 -3.39 12.35 13.98
N GLU A 175 -2.66 12.70 12.93
CA GLU A 175 -2.24 14.09 12.66
C GLU A 175 -3.46 15.00 12.37
N ASP A 176 -4.47 14.47 11.70
CA ASP A 176 -5.69 15.20 11.34
C ASP A 176 -6.80 15.24 12.43
N ARG A 177 -6.57 14.61 13.59
CA ARG A 177 -7.62 14.34 14.59
C ARG A 177 -8.34 15.60 15.11
N ASP A 178 -7.67 16.74 15.19
CA ASP A 178 -8.26 18.00 15.67
C ASP A 178 -9.37 18.55 14.74
N THR A 179 -9.52 18.00 13.53
CA THR A 179 -10.66 18.29 12.64
C THR A 179 -11.90 17.43 12.93
N PHE A 180 -11.74 16.38 13.73
CA PHE A 180 -12.76 15.35 13.99
C PHE A 180 -13.13 15.21 15.47
N VAL A 181 -12.20 15.48 16.39
CA VAL A 181 -12.43 15.42 17.83
C VAL A 181 -11.81 16.64 18.52
N ARG A 182 -12.39 17.02 19.65
CA ARG A 182 -11.82 18.01 20.58
C ARG A 182 -11.35 17.32 21.85
N ILE A 183 -10.10 17.58 22.25
CA ILE A 183 -9.56 17.14 23.53
C ILE A 183 -9.92 18.15 24.63
N ASN A 184 -10.60 17.68 25.67
CA ASN A 184 -10.97 18.50 26.83
C ASN A 184 -9.88 18.37 27.91
N TRP A 185 -8.74 19.02 27.70
CA TRP A 185 -7.54 18.91 28.55
C TRP A 185 -7.75 19.15 30.06
N SER A 186 -8.74 19.96 30.42
CA SER A 186 -9.11 20.24 31.82
C SER A 186 -9.70 19.01 32.52
N ASN A 187 -10.28 18.09 31.75
CA ASN A 187 -10.98 16.91 32.27
C ASN A 187 -10.06 15.69 32.39
N ILE A 188 -8.82 15.77 31.87
CA ILE A 188 -7.84 14.68 31.86
C ILE A 188 -6.96 14.75 33.10
N VAL A 189 -6.70 13.59 33.72
CA VAL A 189 -5.74 13.48 34.83
C VAL A 189 -4.40 14.06 34.39
N PRO A 190 -3.85 15.09 35.06
CA PRO A 190 -2.71 15.85 34.56
C PRO A 190 -1.49 15.00 34.18
N ALA A 191 -1.23 13.91 34.93
CA ALA A 191 -0.14 12.98 34.68
C ALA A 191 -0.31 12.16 33.38
N LEU A 192 -1.55 11.97 32.90
CA LEU A 192 -1.90 11.09 31.78
C LEU A 192 -2.21 11.85 30.49
N ARG A 193 -2.02 13.18 30.46
CA ARG A 193 -2.26 14.02 29.28
C ARG A 193 -1.44 13.59 28.06
N HIS A 194 -0.23 13.05 28.28
CA HIS A 194 0.64 12.58 27.21
C HIS A 194 0.01 11.46 26.35
N ASN A 195 -0.98 10.72 26.86
CA ASN A 195 -1.70 9.70 26.09
C ASN A 195 -2.62 10.27 24.99
N PHE A 196 -2.72 11.60 24.87
CA PHE A 196 -3.50 12.32 23.86
C PHE A 196 -2.63 13.12 22.89
N ASP A 197 -1.30 13.00 22.97
CA ASP A 197 -0.38 13.63 22.05
C ASP A 197 -0.59 13.06 20.63
N GLN A 198 -0.44 13.90 19.59
CA GLN A 198 -0.61 13.47 18.21
C GLN A 198 0.70 12.92 17.62
N HIS A 199 0.57 11.98 16.68
CA HIS A 199 1.64 11.43 15.87
C HIS A 199 1.88 12.24 14.59
N ILE A 200 2.22 13.53 14.75
CA ILE A 200 2.39 14.50 13.64
C ILE A 200 3.55 14.13 12.69
N THR A 201 4.51 13.31 13.14
CA THR A 201 5.72 13.00 12.35
C THR A 201 5.91 11.50 12.08
N ASP A 202 5.08 10.67 12.68
CA ASP A 202 5.35 9.25 12.86
C ASP A 202 4.21 8.29 12.51
N GLY A 203 2.99 8.83 12.38
CA GLY A 203 1.83 8.12 11.87
C GLY A 203 1.63 8.40 10.39
N ASP A 204 1.38 7.36 9.59
CA ASP A 204 0.79 7.53 8.26
C ASP A 204 -0.74 7.44 8.43
N ASP A 205 -1.43 8.57 8.27
CA ASP A 205 -2.90 8.62 8.31
C ASP A 205 -3.47 7.78 7.15
N VAL A 206 -4.02 6.60 7.46
CA VAL A 206 -4.63 5.71 6.46
C VAL A 206 -6.12 6.00 6.35
N GLY A 207 -6.55 6.46 5.18
CA GLY A 207 -7.97 6.72 4.91
C GLY A 207 -8.55 7.89 5.71
N ARG A 208 -9.89 7.93 5.79
CA ARG A 208 -10.62 8.94 6.57
C ARG A 208 -10.64 8.56 8.05
N TYR A 209 -10.73 9.57 8.91
CA TYR A 209 -10.94 9.38 10.34
C TYR A 209 -12.15 8.48 10.63
N ASP A 210 -11.96 7.46 11.48
CA ASP A 210 -12.97 6.45 11.79
C ASP A 210 -13.36 6.45 13.27
N TYR A 211 -14.46 7.16 13.60
CA TYR A 211 -15.01 7.18 14.95
C TYR A 211 -15.41 5.79 15.49
N ASP A 212 -15.71 4.83 14.60
CA ASP A 212 -16.08 3.47 14.95
C ASP A 212 -14.88 2.53 15.07
N SER A 213 -13.65 3.04 14.84
CA SER A 213 -12.42 2.25 14.94
C SER A 213 -12.31 1.58 16.31
N ILE A 214 -11.93 0.31 16.30
CA ILE A 214 -11.59 -0.41 17.53
C ILE A 214 -10.34 0.19 18.21
N MET A 215 -9.55 0.96 17.46
CA MET A 215 -8.37 1.70 17.92
C MET A 215 -8.70 3.09 18.46
N HIS A 216 -9.97 3.49 18.53
CA HIS A 216 -10.36 4.78 19.11
C HIS A 216 -10.55 4.67 20.62
N TYR A 217 -10.10 5.66 21.38
CA TYR A 217 -10.43 5.79 22.81
C TYR A 217 -11.93 6.02 23.09
N PRO A 218 -12.44 5.59 24.26
CA PRO A 218 -13.75 6.02 24.74
C PRO A 218 -13.76 7.51 25.16
N ARG A 219 -14.96 8.09 25.27
CA ARG A 219 -15.18 9.54 25.52
C ARG A 219 -14.56 10.04 26.83
N ASN A 220 -14.46 9.18 27.83
CA ASN A 220 -14.00 9.51 29.19
C ASN A 220 -12.64 8.88 29.52
N ALA A 221 -11.85 8.51 28.50
CA ALA A 221 -10.54 7.93 28.72
C ALA A 221 -9.66 8.85 29.59
N PHE A 222 -9.06 8.30 30.65
CA PHE A 222 -8.18 9.02 31.57
C PHE A 222 -8.81 10.26 32.24
N ALA A 223 -10.13 10.29 32.38
CA ALA A 223 -10.86 11.41 32.97
C ALA A 223 -10.59 11.54 34.47
N ILE A 224 -10.53 12.78 34.98
CA ILE A 224 -10.56 13.07 36.42
C ILE A 224 -11.91 12.65 37.02
N ASP A 225 -12.98 12.91 36.28
CA ASP A 225 -14.35 12.52 36.59
C ASP A 225 -14.91 11.77 35.38
N THR A 226 -15.19 10.48 35.54
CA THR A 226 -15.62 9.59 34.44
C THR A 226 -17.01 9.92 33.89
N SER A 227 -17.75 10.84 34.52
CA SER A 227 -18.99 11.42 33.98
C SER A 227 -18.74 12.55 32.97
N GLN A 228 -17.50 13.04 32.87
CA GLN A 228 -17.09 14.11 31.96
C GLN A 228 -16.26 13.55 30.79
N ASP A 229 -16.45 14.15 29.63
CA ASP A 229 -15.70 13.75 28.44
C ASP A 229 -14.29 14.34 28.45
N THR A 230 -13.30 13.51 28.18
CA THR A 230 -11.95 13.93 27.77
C THR A 230 -11.83 14.07 26.26
N LEU A 231 -12.67 13.36 25.51
CA LEU A 231 -12.77 13.37 24.04
C LEU A 231 -14.20 13.67 23.60
N THR A 232 -14.39 14.75 22.84
CA THR A 232 -15.69 15.11 22.26
C THR A 232 -15.62 15.09 20.73
N PRO A 233 -16.39 14.22 20.04
CA PRO A 233 -16.49 14.25 18.58
C PRO A 233 -17.07 15.57 18.06
N ILE A 234 -16.59 16.05 16.91
CA ILE A 234 -17.07 17.25 16.23
C ILE A 234 -17.31 16.96 14.74
N PRO A 235 -18.28 17.61 14.08
CA PRO A 235 -19.21 18.59 14.63
C PRO A 235 -20.38 17.97 15.42
N ASN A 236 -20.54 16.65 15.37
CA ASN A 236 -21.62 15.95 16.08
C ASN A 236 -21.13 15.36 17.40
N ASN A 237 -21.37 16.06 18.51
CA ASN A 237 -20.97 15.62 19.86
C ASN A 237 -21.58 14.27 20.29
N GLY A 238 -22.69 13.85 19.66
CA GLY A 238 -23.38 12.59 19.94
C GLY A 238 -22.85 11.39 19.14
N GLN A 239 -21.84 11.58 18.27
CA GLN A 239 -21.18 10.48 17.57
C GLN A 239 -20.58 9.48 18.58
N ALA A 240 -20.85 8.20 18.39
CA ALA A 240 -20.29 7.14 19.23
C ALA A 240 -18.80 6.94 18.92
N ILE A 241 -18.00 6.70 19.96
CA ILE A 241 -16.56 6.38 19.90
C ILE A 241 -16.20 5.38 21.00
N GLY A 242 -15.10 4.64 20.82
CA GLY A 242 -14.54 3.76 21.85
C GLY A 242 -15.13 2.35 21.90
N GLN A 243 -15.77 1.89 20.82
CA GLN A 243 -16.30 0.53 20.76
C GLN A 243 -15.18 -0.52 20.88
N ARG A 244 -15.51 -1.68 21.48
CA ARG A 244 -14.62 -2.85 21.62
C ARG A 244 -15.36 -4.14 21.24
N THR A 245 -16.19 -4.07 20.21
CA THR A 245 -17.00 -5.20 19.71
C THR A 245 -16.28 -5.93 18.58
N GLY A 246 -15.66 -5.21 17.65
CA GLY A 246 -14.99 -5.80 16.49
C GLY A 246 -14.35 -4.75 15.58
N LEU A 247 -13.75 -5.19 14.47
CA LEU A 247 -13.13 -4.29 13.50
C LEU A 247 -14.17 -3.44 12.77
N SER A 248 -13.90 -2.14 12.64
CA SER A 248 -14.61 -1.24 11.74
C SER A 248 -14.18 -1.45 10.28
N ALA A 249 -14.90 -0.81 9.35
CA ALA A 249 -14.51 -0.80 7.95
C ALA A 249 -13.18 -0.04 7.71
N GLY A 250 -12.85 0.96 8.54
CA GLY A 250 -11.57 1.65 8.52
C GLY A 250 -10.43 0.74 8.97
N ASP A 251 -10.61 0.02 10.09
CA ASP A 251 -9.60 -0.91 10.62
C ASP A 251 -9.24 -2.00 9.59
N ILE A 252 -10.27 -2.61 8.98
CA ILE A 252 -10.10 -3.63 7.94
C ILE A 252 -9.30 -3.07 6.76
N ARG A 253 -9.61 -1.85 6.32
CA ARG A 253 -8.92 -1.21 5.20
C ARG A 253 -7.46 -0.93 5.55
N ALA A 254 -7.20 -0.40 6.74
CA ALA A 254 -5.86 -0.10 7.21
C ALA A 254 -4.99 -1.36 7.25
N ILE A 255 -5.48 -2.45 7.87
CA ILE A 255 -4.75 -3.74 7.89
C ILE A 255 -4.52 -4.26 6.48
N ASN A 256 -5.52 -4.21 5.60
CA ASN A 256 -5.38 -4.69 4.22
C ASN A 256 -4.41 -3.85 3.37
N MET A 257 -4.25 -2.56 3.69
CA MET A 257 -3.24 -1.70 3.06
C MET A 257 -1.84 -1.97 3.62
N LEU A 258 -1.71 -2.31 4.91
CA LEU A 258 -0.44 -2.75 5.49
C LEU A 258 0.00 -4.11 4.94
N TYR A 259 -0.96 -5.00 4.70
CA TYR A 259 -0.77 -6.38 4.26
C TYR A 259 -1.60 -6.69 3.01
N PRO A 260 -1.21 -6.21 1.83
CA PRO A 260 -1.93 -6.49 0.59
C PRO A 260 -1.79 -7.96 0.16
N GLN A 261 -2.80 -8.51 -0.52
CA GLN A 261 -2.73 -9.85 -1.08
C GLN A 261 -1.85 -9.85 -2.33
N LYS A 262 -0.89 -10.78 -2.39
CA LYS A 262 0.04 -10.94 -3.50
C LYS A 262 0.01 -12.37 -4.05
N ALA A 263 0.15 -12.50 -5.35
CA ALA A 263 0.39 -13.75 -6.05
C ALA A 263 1.73 -13.69 -6.79
N ILE A 264 2.53 -14.75 -6.65
CA ILE A 264 3.72 -15.00 -7.47
C ILE A 264 3.34 -16.07 -8.49
N HIS A 265 3.51 -15.76 -9.75
CA HIS A 265 3.16 -16.67 -10.86
C HIS A 265 4.39 -17.47 -11.27
N GLY A 266 4.20 -18.72 -11.70
CA GLY A 266 5.31 -19.57 -12.15
C GLY A 266 5.92 -19.14 -13.50
N ASP A 267 5.27 -18.24 -14.21
CA ASP A 267 5.76 -17.64 -15.45
C ASP A 267 6.78 -16.53 -15.20
N THR A 268 7.70 -16.35 -16.14
CA THR A 268 8.81 -15.41 -16.03
C THR A 268 8.93 -14.51 -17.25
N SER A 269 9.49 -13.32 -17.04
CA SER A 269 9.83 -12.36 -18.10
C SER A 269 11.10 -11.59 -17.74
N THR A 270 11.76 -10.99 -18.73
CA THR A 270 12.80 -9.97 -18.51
C THR A 270 12.29 -8.56 -18.82
N ASN A 271 11.01 -8.43 -19.18
CA ASN A 271 10.32 -7.18 -19.46
C ASN A 271 9.14 -7.02 -18.50
N GLY A 272 8.55 -5.83 -18.44
CA GLY A 272 7.33 -5.57 -17.70
C GLY A 272 6.17 -6.35 -18.30
N LEU A 273 5.30 -6.88 -17.44
CA LEU A 273 4.00 -7.39 -17.87
C LEU A 273 3.03 -6.24 -18.17
N ALA A 274 1.98 -6.53 -18.92
CA ALA A 274 0.88 -5.62 -19.20
C ALA A 274 -0.41 -6.12 -18.54
N LEU A 275 -1.22 -5.18 -18.02
CA LEU A 275 -2.54 -5.46 -17.45
C LEU A 275 -3.60 -4.58 -18.10
N VAL A 276 -4.79 -5.14 -18.32
CA VAL A 276 -5.99 -4.36 -18.65
C VAL A 276 -7.24 -5.08 -18.16
N THR A 277 -8.25 -4.32 -17.76
CA THR A 277 -9.56 -4.85 -17.40
C THR A 277 -10.58 -4.62 -18.50
N ARG A 278 -11.42 -5.62 -18.73
CA ARG A 278 -12.64 -5.51 -19.53
C ARG A 278 -13.80 -6.15 -18.78
N GLY A 279 -14.81 -5.34 -18.47
CA GLY A 279 -15.88 -5.77 -17.57
C GLY A 279 -15.29 -6.14 -16.22
N ASN A 280 -15.35 -7.43 -15.86
CA ASN A 280 -14.79 -7.96 -14.61
C ASN A 280 -13.65 -8.95 -14.83
N THR A 281 -13.06 -8.93 -16.02
CA THR A 281 -11.94 -9.81 -16.38
C THR A 281 -10.69 -8.98 -16.54
N VAL A 282 -9.69 -9.28 -15.72
CA VAL A 282 -8.32 -8.79 -15.89
C VAL A 282 -7.63 -9.68 -16.91
N LEU A 283 -7.01 -9.08 -17.91
CA LEU A 283 -6.07 -9.73 -18.81
C LEU A 283 -4.65 -9.37 -18.39
N MET A 284 -3.82 -10.39 -18.18
CA MET A 284 -2.37 -10.25 -18.08
C MET A 284 -1.73 -10.68 -19.40
N GLY A 285 -0.81 -9.89 -19.91
CA GLY A 285 0.01 -10.21 -21.08
C GLY A 285 1.49 -9.99 -20.81
N TRP A 286 2.36 -10.86 -21.33
CA TRP A 286 3.81 -10.72 -21.16
C TRP A 286 4.60 -11.38 -22.29
N THR A 287 5.88 -11.03 -22.39
CA THR A 287 6.85 -11.73 -23.23
C THR A 287 7.64 -12.74 -22.41
N GLY A 288 7.69 -13.99 -22.87
CA GLY A 288 8.33 -15.07 -22.12
C GLY A 288 9.86 -14.95 -22.09
N SER A 289 10.47 -15.25 -20.95
CA SER A 289 11.93 -15.37 -20.84
C SER A 289 12.48 -16.44 -21.80
N GLY A 290 13.54 -16.10 -22.53
CA GLY A 290 14.24 -17.00 -23.46
C GLY A 290 13.60 -17.16 -24.85
N ASN A 291 12.27 -17.27 -24.94
CA ASN A 291 11.58 -17.47 -26.24
C ASN A 291 10.94 -16.20 -26.82
N LEU A 292 10.78 -15.14 -26.01
CA LEU A 292 10.16 -13.86 -26.37
C LEU A 292 8.71 -13.96 -26.87
N ARG A 293 8.06 -15.13 -26.74
CA ARG A 293 6.70 -15.36 -27.20
C ARG A 293 5.72 -14.53 -26.39
N LEU A 294 4.66 -14.07 -27.05
CA LEU A 294 3.55 -13.39 -26.40
C LEU A 294 2.71 -14.41 -25.64
N ASN A 295 2.44 -14.15 -24.38
CA ASN A 295 1.63 -15.01 -23.52
C ASN A 295 0.52 -14.20 -22.87
N PHE A 296 -0.62 -14.84 -22.61
CA PHE A 296 -1.75 -14.20 -21.95
C PHE A 296 -2.46 -15.14 -20.99
N MET A 297 -3.00 -14.57 -19.91
CA MET A 297 -3.90 -15.23 -18.98
C MET A 297 -4.99 -14.26 -18.53
N THR A 298 -6.14 -14.79 -18.16
CA THR A 298 -7.25 -14.00 -17.63
C THR A 298 -7.53 -14.35 -16.18
N SER A 299 -8.00 -13.37 -15.41
CA SER A 299 -8.39 -13.54 -14.01
C SER A 299 -9.69 -12.79 -13.72
N ALA A 300 -10.49 -13.33 -12.80
CA ALA A 300 -11.68 -12.68 -12.25
C ALA A 300 -11.42 -11.94 -10.93
N ASP A 301 -10.29 -12.22 -10.26
CA ASP A 301 -9.94 -11.70 -8.93
C ASP A 301 -8.62 -10.90 -8.92
N GLY A 302 -7.84 -10.92 -10.01
CA GLY A 302 -6.54 -10.25 -10.13
C GLY A 302 -5.36 -10.99 -9.48
N LEU A 303 -5.59 -12.15 -8.88
CA LEU A 303 -4.58 -12.95 -8.17
C LEU A 303 -4.46 -14.36 -8.74
N THR A 304 -5.58 -14.99 -9.05
CA THR A 304 -5.65 -16.33 -9.61
C THR A 304 -5.90 -16.22 -11.10
N PHE A 305 -4.88 -16.54 -11.89
CA PHE A 305 -4.95 -16.51 -13.35
C PHE A 305 -5.26 -17.89 -13.91
N GLY A 306 -6.18 -17.93 -14.88
CA GLY A 306 -6.62 -19.15 -15.53
C GLY A 306 -5.62 -19.68 -16.56
N ASN A 307 -6.14 -20.39 -17.56
CA ASN A 307 -5.29 -21.02 -18.58
C ASN A 307 -4.47 -20.00 -19.37
N LYS A 308 -3.19 -20.34 -19.54
CA LYS A 308 -2.23 -19.60 -20.36
C LYS A 308 -2.41 -19.93 -21.84
N VAL A 309 -2.49 -18.89 -22.67
CA VAL A 309 -2.31 -18.99 -24.13
C VAL A 309 -0.96 -18.41 -24.52
N THR A 310 -0.26 -19.09 -25.43
CA THR A 310 1.02 -18.66 -25.99
C THR A 310 0.86 -18.48 -27.50
N LEU A 311 1.11 -17.28 -28.00
CA LEU A 311 1.06 -16.99 -29.43
C LEU A 311 2.39 -17.30 -30.11
N ASN A 312 2.34 -17.46 -31.43
CA ASN A 312 3.55 -17.67 -32.22
C ASN A 312 4.38 -16.39 -32.44
N ASP A 313 3.74 -15.23 -32.31
CA ASP A 313 4.41 -13.94 -32.36
C ASP A 313 5.37 -13.74 -31.19
N VAL A 314 6.42 -12.97 -31.44
CA VAL A 314 7.48 -12.66 -30.48
C VAL A 314 7.68 -11.15 -30.36
N SER A 315 8.11 -10.70 -29.18
CA SER A 315 8.51 -9.31 -28.95
C SER A 315 9.71 -9.23 -28.00
N PRO A 316 10.71 -8.38 -28.29
CA PRO A 316 11.83 -8.14 -27.39
C PRO A 316 11.51 -7.22 -26.20
N ALA A 317 10.30 -6.63 -26.14
CA ALA A 317 9.91 -5.64 -25.13
C ALA A 317 8.60 -6.02 -24.43
N ALA A 318 8.20 -5.23 -23.44
CA ALA A 318 6.87 -5.31 -22.83
C ALA A 318 5.75 -5.06 -23.87
N LEU A 319 4.54 -5.56 -23.56
CA LEU A 319 3.35 -5.36 -24.38
C LEU A 319 2.63 -4.06 -23.98
N GLY A 320 1.82 -3.51 -24.89
CA GLY A 320 0.81 -2.48 -24.58
C GLY A 320 -0.59 -3.09 -24.67
N LEU A 321 -1.48 -2.77 -23.72
CA LEU A 321 -2.82 -3.33 -23.67
C LEU A 321 -3.88 -2.25 -23.49
N ALA A 322 -5.02 -2.40 -24.17
CA ALA A 322 -6.20 -1.58 -23.97
C ALA A 322 -7.48 -2.39 -24.21
N THR A 323 -8.61 -1.86 -23.71
CA THR A 323 -9.94 -2.36 -24.04
C THR A 323 -10.59 -1.41 -25.03
N PHE A 324 -10.93 -1.90 -26.22
CA PHE A 324 -11.54 -1.11 -27.30
C PHE A 324 -12.68 -1.88 -27.97
N ASN A 325 -13.83 -1.24 -28.16
CA ASN A 325 -15.04 -1.86 -28.72
C ASN A 325 -15.38 -3.22 -28.07
N ASN A 326 -15.28 -3.27 -26.73
CA ASN A 326 -15.51 -4.48 -25.93
C ASN A 326 -14.59 -5.66 -26.28
N GLN A 327 -13.40 -5.41 -26.80
CA GLN A 327 -12.36 -6.40 -27.06
C GLN A 327 -11.06 -5.99 -26.36
N PHE A 328 -10.26 -6.99 -25.98
CA PHE A 328 -8.87 -6.75 -25.63
C PHE A 328 -8.09 -6.44 -26.89
N VAL A 329 -7.19 -5.47 -26.81
CA VAL A 329 -6.26 -5.11 -27.88
C VAL A 329 -4.86 -5.16 -27.32
N VAL A 330 -3.95 -5.82 -28.03
CA VAL A 330 -2.52 -5.85 -27.72
C VAL A 330 -1.73 -5.16 -28.81
N ALA A 331 -0.73 -4.38 -28.40
CA ALA A 331 0.30 -3.84 -29.26
C ALA A 331 1.70 -4.30 -28.82
N TRP A 332 2.58 -4.57 -29.79
CA TRP A 332 3.96 -4.97 -29.52
C TRP A 332 4.89 -4.62 -30.68
N ILE A 333 6.20 -4.63 -30.41
CA ILE A 333 7.23 -4.50 -31.44
C ILE A 333 7.73 -5.88 -31.89
N GLY A 334 7.96 -6.06 -33.19
CA GLY A 334 8.49 -7.31 -33.74
C GLY A 334 10.00 -7.47 -33.50
N VAL A 335 10.45 -8.72 -33.33
CA VAL A 335 11.89 -9.05 -33.26
C VAL A 335 12.54 -8.85 -34.63
N GLY A 336 13.68 -8.14 -34.67
CA GLY A 336 14.50 -7.95 -35.87
C GLY A 336 14.03 -6.85 -36.83
N ASN A 337 12.71 -6.62 -36.93
CA ASN A 337 12.14 -5.57 -37.80
C ASN A 337 11.68 -4.32 -37.05
N ASN A 338 11.55 -4.38 -35.71
CA ASN A 338 11.05 -3.31 -34.85
C ASN A 338 9.65 -2.77 -35.23
N GLN A 339 8.90 -3.46 -36.10
CA GLN A 339 7.60 -3.00 -36.57
C GLN A 339 6.58 -3.05 -35.45
N LEU A 340 5.70 -2.05 -35.39
CA LEU A 340 4.55 -2.04 -34.50
C LEU A 340 3.48 -3.00 -35.03
N ASN A 341 2.95 -3.84 -34.16
CA ASN A 341 1.94 -4.83 -34.50
C ASN A 341 0.78 -4.75 -33.52
N ILE A 342 -0.41 -5.11 -33.98
CA ILE A 342 -1.64 -5.07 -33.21
C ILE A 342 -2.47 -6.32 -33.45
N MET A 343 -3.10 -6.83 -32.40
CA MET A 343 -4.05 -7.93 -32.46
C MET A 343 -5.20 -7.68 -31.48
N ARG A 344 -6.29 -8.41 -31.67
CA ARG A 344 -7.49 -8.32 -30.84
C ARG A 344 -7.95 -9.66 -30.37
N SER A 345 -8.61 -9.67 -29.23
CA SER A 345 -9.28 -10.84 -28.70
C SER A 345 -10.57 -10.48 -27.97
N ALA A 346 -11.61 -11.26 -28.22
CA ALA A 346 -12.88 -11.15 -27.51
C ALA A 346 -12.83 -11.78 -26.11
N ASP A 347 -11.80 -12.56 -25.78
CA ASP A 347 -11.74 -13.34 -24.52
C ASP A 347 -10.34 -13.43 -23.90
N GLY A 348 -9.30 -12.99 -24.59
CA GLY A 348 -7.91 -13.11 -24.17
C GLY A 348 -7.28 -14.48 -24.46
N GLN A 349 -8.05 -15.42 -25.01
CA GLN A 349 -7.65 -16.81 -25.28
C GLN A 349 -7.55 -17.06 -26.78
N HIS A 350 -8.47 -16.52 -27.57
CA HIS A 350 -8.49 -16.63 -29.03
C HIS A 350 -8.15 -15.28 -29.65
N TRP A 351 -7.01 -15.20 -30.32
CA TRP A 351 -6.50 -13.96 -30.90
C TRP A 351 -6.76 -13.93 -32.41
N GLY A 352 -7.24 -12.79 -32.89
CA GLY A 352 -7.53 -12.55 -34.30
C GLY A 352 -6.28 -12.29 -35.13
N ASN A 353 -6.50 -11.80 -36.36
CA ASN A 353 -5.42 -11.53 -37.29
C ASN A 353 -4.54 -10.35 -36.84
N LYS A 354 -3.25 -10.49 -37.11
CA LYS A 354 -2.22 -9.47 -36.92
C LYS A 354 -2.37 -8.33 -37.91
N VAL A 355 -2.33 -7.10 -37.40
CA VAL A 355 -2.15 -5.87 -38.19
C VAL A 355 -0.73 -5.37 -37.95
N THR A 356 0.06 -5.24 -39.02
CA THR A 356 1.44 -4.72 -38.95
C THR A 356 1.47 -3.30 -39.52
N LEU A 357 2.02 -2.36 -38.75
CA LEU A 357 2.15 -0.96 -39.16
C LEU A 357 3.48 -0.70 -39.86
N GLY A 358 3.53 0.37 -40.67
CA GLY A 358 4.76 0.80 -41.34
C GLY A 358 5.78 1.46 -40.41
N ASP A 359 5.33 1.98 -39.26
CA ASP A 359 6.19 2.59 -38.25
C ASP A 359 6.89 1.54 -37.37
N THR A 360 8.05 1.94 -36.84
CA THR A 360 8.90 1.09 -36.00
C THR A 360 9.17 1.73 -34.65
N SER A 361 9.49 0.90 -33.65
CA SER A 361 9.91 1.34 -32.32
C SER A 361 10.97 0.41 -31.72
N GLN A 362 11.86 0.97 -30.88
CA GLN A 362 12.85 0.23 -30.11
C GLN A 362 12.42 -0.01 -28.65
N SER A 363 11.17 0.30 -28.31
CA SER A 363 10.65 0.15 -26.95
C SER A 363 9.17 -0.22 -26.99
N ALA A 364 8.66 -0.69 -25.86
CA ALA A 364 7.25 -1.09 -25.74
C ALA A 364 6.31 0.05 -26.13
N PRO A 365 5.31 -0.18 -27.01
CA PRO A 365 4.26 0.79 -27.28
C PRO A 365 3.24 0.83 -26.14
N GLU A 366 2.31 1.79 -26.17
CA GLU A 366 1.14 1.82 -25.28
C GLU A 366 -0.12 2.21 -26.03
N LEU A 367 -1.27 1.69 -25.57
CA LEU A 367 -2.58 1.94 -26.13
C LEU A 367 -3.49 2.69 -25.14
N ALA A 368 -4.37 3.54 -25.65
CA ALA A 368 -5.46 4.13 -24.87
C ALA A 368 -6.69 4.31 -25.75
N VAL A 369 -7.88 4.42 -25.14
CA VAL A 369 -9.12 4.70 -25.87
C VAL A 369 -9.66 6.06 -25.46
N PHE A 370 -9.83 6.95 -26.43
CA PHE A 370 -10.31 8.30 -26.24
C PHE A 370 -11.32 8.66 -27.32
N ASN A 371 -12.49 9.19 -26.93
CA ASN A 371 -13.57 9.57 -27.85
C ASN A 371 -13.93 8.49 -28.88
N GLY A 372 -14.00 7.23 -28.44
CA GLY A 372 -14.35 6.09 -29.30
C GLY A 372 -13.26 5.73 -30.32
N GLN A 373 -12.04 6.25 -30.18
CA GLN A 373 -10.91 5.92 -31.04
C GLN A 373 -9.80 5.26 -30.22
N LEU A 374 -9.12 4.31 -30.85
CA LEU A 374 -7.93 3.67 -30.30
C LEU A 374 -6.71 4.53 -30.65
N TYR A 375 -5.99 4.95 -29.62
CA TYR A 375 -4.72 5.67 -29.74
C TYR A 375 -3.55 4.72 -29.46
N LEU A 376 -2.47 4.90 -30.20
CA LEU A 376 -1.20 4.19 -30.05
C LEU A 376 -0.10 5.23 -29.85
N THR A 377 0.76 5.02 -28.86
CA THR A 377 1.97 5.81 -28.66
C THR A 377 3.23 4.93 -28.62
N TRP A 378 4.34 5.45 -29.15
CA TRP A 378 5.61 4.74 -29.21
C TRP A 378 6.81 5.69 -29.31
N ARG A 379 7.99 5.16 -28.98
CA ARG A 379 9.29 5.82 -29.21
C ARG A 379 9.73 5.61 -30.65
N GLY A 380 10.05 6.67 -31.37
CA GLY A 380 10.57 6.59 -32.74
C GLY A 380 12.00 6.04 -32.83
N VAL A 381 12.28 5.27 -33.88
CA VAL A 381 13.64 4.79 -34.18
C VAL A 381 14.47 5.91 -34.82
N GLY A 382 15.69 6.11 -34.33
CA GLY A 382 16.65 7.09 -34.86
C GLY A 382 16.54 8.50 -34.29
N ASN A 383 15.35 8.92 -33.84
CA ASN A 383 15.14 10.25 -33.25
C ASN A 383 14.75 10.24 -31.76
N ASN A 384 14.40 9.07 -31.19
CA ASN A 384 13.90 8.94 -29.81
C ASN A 384 12.64 9.74 -29.49
N GLN A 385 11.98 10.32 -30.50
CA GLN A 385 10.82 11.19 -30.28
C GLN A 385 9.58 10.38 -29.94
N LEU A 386 8.69 11.01 -29.19
CA LEU A 386 7.38 10.45 -28.88
C LEU A 386 6.48 10.58 -30.11
N ASN A 387 5.78 9.51 -30.45
CA ASN A 387 4.80 9.52 -31.53
C ASN A 387 3.44 9.09 -31.01
N VAL A 388 2.39 9.63 -31.62
CA VAL A 388 1.00 9.26 -31.36
C VAL A 388 0.27 9.12 -32.68
N MET A 389 -0.52 8.07 -32.82
CA MET A 389 -1.45 7.89 -33.93
C MET A 389 -2.78 7.35 -33.40
N ARG A 390 -3.83 7.44 -34.21
CA ARG A 390 -5.16 6.97 -33.84
C ARG A 390 -5.82 6.17 -34.95
N SER A 391 -6.76 5.34 -34.55
CA SER A 391 -7.59 4.55 -35.44
C SER A 391 -9.02 4.45 -34.90
N SER A 392 -9.99 4.51 -35.80
CA SER A 392 -11.41 4.32 -35.50
C SER A 392 -11.80 2.84 -35.40
N ASP A 393 -11.00 1.95 -35.97
CA ASP A 393 -11.30 0.52 -36.06
C ASP A 393 -10.12 -0.37 -35.67
N GLY A 394 -8.98 0.21 -35.28
CA GLY A 394 -7.66 -0.39 -34.98
C GLY A 394 -7.08 -1.30 -36.05
N VAL A 395 -7.56 -1.20 -37.29
CA VAL A 395 -6.99 -1.87 -38.47
C VAL A 395 -6.41 -0.82 -39.41
N HIS A 396 -7.15 0.26 -39.67
CA HIS A 396 -6.73 1.37 -40.50
C HIS A 396 -6.27 2.53 -39.63
N TRP A 397 -5.01 2.93 -39.77
CA TRP A 397 -4.38 3.93 -38.91
C TRP A 397 -4.16 5.24 -39.65
N GLY A 398 -4.44 6.34 -38.97
CA GLY A 398 -4.24 7.69 -39.51
C GLY A 398 -2.78 8.14 -39.49
N ASN A 399 -2.57 9.41 -39.81
CA ASN A 399 -1.25 10.03 -39.76
C ASN A 399 -0.73 10.11 -38.32
N LYS A 400 0.59 9.90 -38.15
CA LYS A 400 1.25 10.09 -36.86
C LYS A 400 1.50 11.57 -36.56
N VAL A 401 1.46 11.90 -35.28
CA VAL A 401 1.91 13.15 -34.69
C VAL A 401 3.20 12.85 -33.95
N THR A 402 4.28 13.57 -34.28
CA THR A 402 5.59 13.43 -33.64
C THR A 402 5.86 14.64 -32.76
N LEU A 403 6.15 14.42 -31.48
CA LEU A 403 6.40 15.47 -30.51
C LEU A 403 7.90 15.80 -30.44
N GLY A 404 8.23 17.00 -29.95
CA GLY A 404 9.61 17.45 -29.81
C GLY A 404 10.39 16.77 -28.68
N ASP A 405 9.71 16.33 -27.62
CA ASP A 405 10.32 15.60 -26.51
C ASP A 405 10.77 14.19 -26.90
N THR A 406 11.77 13.68 -26.18
CA THR A 406 12.39 12.39 -26.45
C THR A 406 12.35 11.46 -25.24
N THR A 407 12.42 10.16 -25.51
CA THR A 407 12.52 9.11 -24.50
C THR A 407 13.40 7.96 -25.00
N THR A 408 14.03 7.22 -24.09
CA THR A 408 14.79 6.00 -24.39
C THR A 408 14.09 4.72 -23.91
N SER A 409 12.96 4.86 -23.21
CA SER A 409 12.06 3.75 -22.88
C SER A 409 10.74 3.89 -23.67
N GLY A 410 9.76 3.05 -23.38
CA GLY A 410 8.43 3.18 -23.98
C GLY A 410 7.64 4.31 -23.30
N PRO A 411 6.82 5.07 -24.04
CA PRO A 411 5.85 6.00 -23.45
C PRO A 411 4.63 5.26 -22.90
N THR A 412 3.82 5.96 -22.11
CA THR A 412 2.53 5.48 -21.58
C THR A 412 1.42 6.50 -21.84
N LEU A 413 0.17 6.04 -21.99
CA LEU A 413 -0.95 6.89 -22.38
C LEU A 413 -2.22 6.46 -21.65
N THR A 414 -2.99 7.41 -21.13
CA THR A 414 -4.31 7.19 -20.55
C THR A 414 -5.25 8.36 -20.87
N VAL A 415 -6.48 8.32 -20.37
CA VAL A 415 -7.45 9.42 -20.51
C VAL A 415 -7.90 9.88 -19.13
N LEU A 416 -7.68 11.14 -18.80
CA LEU A 416 -8.11 11.79 -17.57
C LEU A 416 -8.99 13.00 -17.90
N ASN A 417 -10.19 13.08 -17.33
CA ASN A 417 -11.12 14.21 -17.48
C ASN A 417 -11.30 14.65 -18.95
N ASN A 418 -11.57 13.70 -19.83
CA ASN A 418 -11.76 13.93 -21.28
C ASN A 418 -10.53 14.53 -22.00
N GLN A 419 -9.33 14.24 -21.51
CA GLN A 419 -8.07 14.57 -22.17
C GLN A 419 -7.15 13.35 -22.17
N LEU A 420 -6.40 13.19 -23.26
CA LEU A 420 -5.26 12.28 -23.29
C LEU A 420 -4.19 12.77 -22.32
N LEU A 421 -3.61 11.85 -21.56
CA LEU A 421 -2.47 12.09 -20.68
C LEU A 421 -1.34 11.14 -21.11
N LEU A 422 -0.30 11.71 -21.71
CA LEU A 422 0.91 11.01 -22.15
C LEU A 422 1.98 11.14 -21.07
N GLY A 423 2.63 10.04 -20.72
CA GLY A 423 3.73 9.97 -19.76
C GLY A 423 4.98 9.33 -20.35
N TRP A 424 6.16 9.77 -19.95
CA TRP A 424 7.43 9.20 -20.42
C TRP A 424 8.60 9.49 -19.47
N ARG A 425 9.65 8.68 -19.60
CA ARG A 425 10.98 8.97 -19.02
C ARG A 425 11.75 9.92 -19.94
N GLY A 426 12.26 11.02 -19.40
CA GLY A 426 13.09 11.98 -20.13
C GLY A 426 14.50 11.46 -20.43
N VAL A 427 15.04 11.84 -21.59
CA VAL A 427 16.44 11.57 -21.96
C VAL A 427 17.37 12.50 -21.19
N GLY A 428 18.43 11.95 -20.59
CA GLY A 428 19.49 12.71 -19.91
C GLY A 428 19.25 12.91 -18.40
N ASN A 429 18.00 13.07 -17.96
CA ASN A 429 17.67 13.28 -16.54
C ASN A 429 16.94 12.09 -15.88
N ASN A 430 16.43 11.13 -16.66
CA ASN A 430 15.60 10.01 -16.19
C ASN A 430 14.31 10.42 -15.47
N GLN A 431 13.95 11.70 -15.50
CA GLN A 431 12.78 12.20 -14.79
C GLN A 431 11.50 11.76 -15.48
N LEU A 432 10.46 11.60 -14.69
CA LEU A 432 9.11 11.37 -15.18
C LEU A 432 8.54 12.66 -15.74
N ASN A 433 7.93 12.58 -16.92
CA ASN A 433 7.29 13.71 -17.57
C ASN A 433 5.87 13.31 -17.95
N VAL A 434 4.95 14.28 -17.90
CA VAL A 434 3.59 14.13 -18.39
C VAL A 434 3.14 15.33 -19.23
N MET A 435 2.25 15.08 -20.17
CA MET A 435 1.69 16.10 -21.06
C MET A 435 0.25 15.73 -21.43
N ARG A 436 -0.59 16.75 -21.64
CA ARG A 436 -2.01 16.57 -21.92
C ARG A 436 -2.37 17.01 -23.33
N SER A 437 -3.39 16.39 -23.91
CA SER A 437 -3.99 16.80 -25.17
C SER A 437 -5.49 16.56 -25.17
N SER A 438 -6.24 17.48 -25.79
CA SER A 438 -7.69 17.35 -25.95
C SER A 438 -8.11 16.59 -27.21
N ASP A 439 -7.18 16.36 -28.13
CA ASP A 439 -7.46 15.80 -29.46
C ASP A 439 -6.40 14.78 -29.95
N GLY A 440 -5.25 14.70 -29.28
CA GLY A 440 -4.09 13.89 -29.65
C GLY A 440 -3.22 14.47 -30.76
N VAL A 441 -3.49 15.71 -31.18
CA VAL A 441 -2.75 16.44 -32.22
C VAL A 441 -2.04 17.65 -31.63
N HIS A 442 -2.76 18.46 -30.84
CA HIS A 442 -2.21 19.62 -30.15
C HIS A 442 -1.92 19.23 -28.70
N TRP A 443 -0.64 19.28 -28.33
CA TRP A 443 -0.18 18.89 -27.02
C TRP A 443 0.22 20.11 -26.20
N GLY A 444 -0.19 20.12 -24.93
CA GLY A 444 0.07 21.24 -24.01
C GLY A 444 1.49 21.25 -23.44
N ASN A 445 1.68 22.02 -22.36
CA ASN A 445 2.98 22.11 -21.70
C ASN A 445 3.33 20.81 -20.96
N LYS A 446 4.62 20.47 -20.99
CA LYS A 446 5.21 19.37 -20.22
C LYS A 446 5.25 19.71 -18.74
N VAL A 447 4.88 18.75 -17.91
CA VAL A 447 5.13 18.77 -16.46
C VAL A 447 6.21 17.73 -16.17
N THR A 448 7.30 18.15 -15.54
CA THR A 448 8.42 17.28 -15.11
C THR A 448 8.33 17.06 -13.61
N LEU A 449 8.37 15.80 -13.19
CA LEU A 449 8.33 15.41 -11.77
C LEU A 449 9.76 15.22 -11.22
N GLY A 450 9.89 15.32 -9.90
CA GLY A 450 11.18 15.18 -9.21
C GLY A 450 11.74 13.75 -9.23
N ASP A 451 10.87 12.74 -9.30
CA ASP A 451 11.26 11.33 -9.31
C ASP A 451 11.84 10.86 -10.65
N THR A 452 12.66 9.81 -10.58
CA THR A 452 13.36 9.24 -11.74
C THR A 452 13.07 7.75 -11.93
N THR A 453 13.17 7.28 -13.17
CA THR A 453 13.11 5.86 -13.53
C THR A 453 14.04 5.55 -14.71
N THR A 454 14.54 4.32 -14.80
CA THR A 454 15.22 3.81 -16.00
C THR A 454 14.30 3.03 -16.93
N ALA A 455 13.14 2.59 -16.44
CA ALA A 455 12.19 1.76 -17.17
C ALA A 455 11.11 2.61 -17.89
N LYS A 456 10.12 1.93 -18.49
CA LYS A 456 8.89 2.56 -18.97
C LYS A 456 8.01 2.89 -17.75
N PRO A 457 7.62 4.15 -17.53
CA PRO A 457 6.56 4.45 -16.56
C PRO A 457 5.20 4.02 -17.09
N PHE A 458 4.21 3.88 -16.21
CA PHE A 458 2.87 3.47 -16.60
C PHE A 458 1.81 4.41 -16.04
N LEU A 459 0.83 4.77 -16.88
CA LEU A 459 -0.31 5.61 -16.54
C LEU A 459 -1.59 4.79 -16.64
N PHE A 460 -2.43 4.91 -15.61
CA PHE A 460 -3.75 4.33 -15.56
C PHE A 460 -4.75 5.38 -15.05
N THR A 461 -6.01 5.32 -15.48
CA THR A 461 -7.06 6.20 -14.95
C THR A 461 -8.22 5.36 -14.42
N ARG A 462 -8.71 5.74 -13.24
CA ARG A 462 -9.92 5.19 -12.64
C ARG A 462 -10.77 6.33 -12.09
N GLY A 463 -12.02 6.43 -12.53
CA GLY A 463 -12.86 7.58 -12.22
C GLY A 463 -12.20 8.89 -12.67
N ASN A 464 -12.02 9.83 -11.75
CA ASN A 464 -11.41 11.14 -12.02
C ASN A 464 -9.95 11.23 -11.55
N GLN A 465 -9.27 10.10 -11.39
CA GLN A 465 -7.90 10.02 -10.89
C GLN A 465 -7.01 9.28 -11.88
N ALA A 466 -5.87 9.89 -12.20
CA ALA A 466 -4.76 9.23 -12.87
C ALA A 466 -3.75 8.73 -11.85
N TYR A 467 -3.23 7.54 -12.10
CA TYR A 467 -2.20 6.86 -11.33
C TYR A 467 -0.97 6.74 -12.23
N LEU A 468 0.16 7.25 -11.77
CA LEU A 468 1.46 7.13 -12.44
C LEU A 468 2.35 6.20 -11.62
N THR A 469 2.81 5.12 -12.23
CA THR A 469 3.62 4.09 -11.55
C THR A 469 4.96 3.92 -12.25
N TRP A 470 6.00 3.62 -11.47
CA TRP A 470 7.34 3.44 -12.00
C TRP A 470 8.24 2.65 -11.05
N GLN A 471 9.29 2.05 -11.63
CA GLN A 471 10.41 1.46 -10.90
C GLN A 471 11.37 2.57 -10.47
N GLY A 472 11.67 2.64 -9.17
CA GLY A 472 12.62 3.60 -8.61
C GLY A 472 14.07 3.31 -8.99
N VAL A 473 14.82 4.36 -9.31
CA VAL A 473 16.27 4.25 -9.56
C VAL A 473 17.01 3.99 -8.24
N GLY A 474 17.90 3.00 -8.24
CA GLY A 474 18.78 2.68 -7.10
C GLY A 474 18.18 1.71 -6.08
N ASN A 475 16.85 1.64 -5.96
CA ASN A 475 16.18 0.73 -5.02
C ASN A 475 15.28 -0.32 -5.69
N ALA A 476 14.99 -0.17 -6.99
CA ALA A 476 14.09 -1.04 -7.76
C ALA A 476 12.66 -1.13 -7.20
N LEU A 477 12.29 -0.24 -6.26
CA LEU A 477 11.00 -0.27 -5.60
C LEU A 477 9.90 0.21 -6.53
N LEU A 478 8.73 -0.37 -6.32
CA LEU A 478 7.48 -0.02 -6.98
C LEU A 478 6.93 1.28 -6.38
N ASN A 479 6.73 2.31 -7.21
CA ASN A 479 6.23 3.62 -6.78
C ASN A 479 4.91 3.97 -7.48
N ILE A 480 4.11 4.82 -6.83
CA ILE A 480 2.89 5.40 -7.38
C ILE A 480 2.71 6.87 -6.97
N LEU A 481 2.19 7.67 -7.89
CA LEU A 481 1.67 9.02 -7.66
C LEU A 481 0.24 9.09 -8.19
N VAL A 482 -0.57 9.92 -7.57
CA VAL A 482 -1.97 10.15 -7.99
C VAL A 482 -2.22 11.61 -8.29
N SER A 483 -3.00 11.86 -9.34
CA SER A 483 -3.41 13.19 -9.75
C SER A 483 -4.85 13.21 -10.21
N THR A 484 -5.58 14.27 -9.87
CA THR A 484 -6.94 14.52 -10.36
C THR A 484 -6.97 15.38 -11.62
N ASN A 485 -5.84 15.92 -12.07
CA ASN A 485 -5.79 16.85 -13.21
C ASN A 485 -4.60 16.61 -14.17
N GLY A 486 -3.69 15.69 -13.84
CA GLY A 486 -2.51 15.35 -14.64
C GLY A 486 -1.40 16.41 -14.62
N ALA A 487 -1.51 17.44 -13.78
CA ALA A 487 -0.53 18.51 -13.64
C ALA A 487 0.03 18.61 -12.22
N ASN A 488 -0.83 18.49 -11.22
CA ASN A 488 -0.45 18.45 -9.81
C ASN A 488 -0.55 17.01 -9.31
N TRP A 489 0.54 16.47 -8.79
CA TRP A 489 0.63 15.10 -8.29
C TRP A 489 0.75 15.13 -6.76
N GLY A 490 -0.01 14.27 -6.08
CA GLY A 490 -0.02 14.19 -4.62
C GLY A 490 1.23 13.53 -4.04
N SER A 491 1.13 13.05 -2.81
CA SER A 491 2.23 12.35 -2.14
C SER A 491 2.54 11.02 -2.82
N LYS A 492 3.84 10.73 -2.97
CA LYS A 492 4.33 9.45 -3.49
C LYS A 492 4.10 8.35 -2.47
N PHE A 493 3.62 7.21 -2.94
CA PHE A 493 3.70 5.97 -2.18
C PHE A 493 4.71 5.02 -2.82
N THR A 494 5.51 4.39 -1.98
CA THR A 494 6.52 3.40 -2.37
C THR A 494 6.21 2.10 -1.65
N SER A 495 6.03 1.02 -2.42
CA SER A 495 5.78 -0.31 -1.85
C SER A 495 7.07 -0.98 -1.38
N ASN A 496 6.95 -2.12 -0.70
CA ASN A 496 8.09 -2.96 -0.28
C ASN A 496 8.53 -3.96 -1.36
N GLU A 497 7.83 -3.97 -2.50
CA GLU A 497 8.13 -4.86 -3.60
C GLU A 497 9.18 -4.23 -4.50
N THR A 498 10.01 -5.09 -5.09
CA THR A 498 11.00 -4.72 -6.09
C THR A 498 10.65 -5.35 -7.44
N CYS A 499 10.89 -4.61 -8.51
CA CYS A 499 10.75 -5.10 -9.87
C CYS A 499 12.03 -4.89 -10.68
N ILE A 500 12.23 -5.68 -11.72
CA ILE A 500 13.18 -5.35 -12.79
C ILE A 500 12.52 -4.48 -13.86
N ASP A 501 11.20 -4.62 -14.05
CA ASP A 501 10.38 -3.86 -14.99
C ASP A 501 8.88 -4.03 -14.63
N GLY A 502 8.00 -3.19 -15.18
CA GLY A 502 6.79 -2.77 -14.45
C GLY A 502 7.19 -1.79 -13.33
N PRO A 503 6.29 -1.31 -12.46
CA PRO A 503 4.91 -1.71 -12.24
C PRO A 503 3.89 -1.14 -13.23
N VAL A 504 2.88 -1.93 -13.53
CA VAL A 504 1.65 -1.52 -14.21
C VAL A 504 0.44 -1.71 -13.29
N ILE A 505 -0.65 -1.00 -13.55
CA ILE A 505 -1.89 -1.10 -12.76
C ILE A 505 -3.11 -1.27 -13.67
N THR A 506 -4.11 -2.01 -13.19
CA THR A 506 -5.48 -1.94 -13.71
C THR A 506 -6.48 -1.99 -12.56
N ASP A 507 -7.77 -1.88 -12.83
CA ASP A 507 -8.83 -1.93 -11.83
C ASP A 507 -9.57 -3.27 -11.79
N LEU A 508 -10.22 -3.56 -10.66
CA LEU A 508 -11.20 -4.62 -10.50
C LEU A 508 -12.50 -3.98 -10.00
N PRO A 509 -13.40 -3.57 -10.90
CA PRO A 509 -14.59 -2.80 -10.56
C PRO A 509 -15.47 -3.46 -9.49
N ASN A 510 -15.74 -4.76 -9.63
CA ASN A 510 -16.59 -5.51 -8.69
C ASN A 510 -16.12 -5.46 -7.23
N PHE A 511 -14.82 -5.37 -7.00
CA PHE A 511 -14.23 -5.37 -5.67
C PHE A 511 -13.77 -3.98 -5.24
N ASN A 512 -13.95 -2.98 -6.08
CA ASN A 512 -13.45 -1.63 -5.90
C ASN A 512 -11.91 -1.56 -5.70
N ARG A 513 -11.15 -2.50 -6.26
CA ARG A 513 -9.69 -2.64 -6.04
C ARG A 513 -8.87 -2.24 -7.25
N LEU A 514 -7.57 -2.00 -7.02
CA LEU A 514 -6.55 -1.94 -8.06
C LEU A 514 -5.73 -3.24 -8.04
N VAL A 515 -5.22 -3.62 -9.21
CA VAL A 515 -4.24 -4.71 -9.36
C VAL A 515 -2.94 -4.12 -9.84
N TRP A 516 -1.90 -4.33 -9.06
CA TRP A 516 -0.53 -4.10 -9.49
C TRP A 516 -0.01 -5.34 -10.20
N GLY A 517 0.77 -5.14 -11.25
CA GLY A 517 1.50 -6.20 -11.94
C GLY A 517 2.93 -5.78 -12.21
N TRP A 518 3.88 -6.69 -11.99
CA TRP A 518 5.29 -6.44 -12.26
C TRP A 518 6.09 -7.72 -12.45
N THR A 519 7.32 -7.56 -12.93
CA THR A 519 8.30 -8.63 -13.05
C THR A 519 9.30 -8.50 -11.91
N GLY A 520 9.42 -9.54 -11.08
CA GLY A 520 10.17 -9.51 -9.82
C GLY A 520 11.69 -9.50 -10.00
N THR A 521 12.39 -9.12 -8.93
CA THR A 521 13.86 -9.20 -8.85
C THR A 521 14.37 -10.54 -8.31
N ASP A 522 13.49 -11.53 -8.12
CA ASP A 522 13.91 -12.87 -7.78
C ASP A 522 14.75 -13.49 -8.91
N ALA A 523 15.52 -14.53 -8.61
CA ALA A 523 16.50 -15.10 -9.54
C ALA A 523 15.92 -15.60 -10.86
N ALA A 524 14.63 -15.94 -10.90
CA ALA A 524 13.96 -16.40 -12.11
C ALA A 524 13.15 -15.28 -12.81
N HIS A 525 13.01 -14.11 -12.18
CA HIS A 525 12.18 -13.00 -12.65
C HIS A 525 10.72 -13.39 -12.85
N HIS A 526 10.12 -13.95 -11.79
CA HIS A 526 8.72 -14.34 -11.81
C HIS A 526 7.80 -13.12 -11.99
N LEU A 527 6.68 -13.35 -12.65
CA LEU A 527 5.60 -12.37 -12.70
C LEU A 527 4.88 -12.32 -11.37
N ASN A 528 4.43 -11.14 -10.97
CA ASN A 528 3.76 -10.91 -9.71
C ASN A 528 2.49 -10.09 -9.94
N THR A 529 1.45 -10.36 -9.16
CA THR A 529 0.32 -9.45 -8.99
C THR A 529 0.01 -9.19 -7.54
N LEU A 530 -0.55 -8.01 -7.25
CA LEU A 530 -0.93 -7.61 -5.90
C LEU A 530 -2.22 -6.81 -5.93
N LEU A 531 -3.14 -7.14 -5.02
CA LEU A 531 -4.35 -6.36 -4.81
C LEU A 531 -4.07 -5.21 -3.86
N PHE A 532 -4.42 -4.02 -4.32
CA PHE A 532 -4.15 -2.79 -3.62
C PHE A 532 -5.42 -1.96 -3.51
N ASN A 533 -5.69 -1.48 -2.30
CA ASN A 533 -6.81 -0.59 -2.02
C ASN A 533 -6.25 0.82 -1.87
N TRP A 534 -6.63 1.74 -2.75
CA TRP A 534 -6.34 3.17 -2.66
C TRP A 534 -7.62 3.98 -2.67
#